data_AF-A0A317G2J8-F1
#
_entry.id   AF-A0A317G2J8-F1
#
_cell.length_a   1.000
_cell.length_b   1.000
_cell.length_c   1.000
_cell.angle_alpha   90.00
_cell.angle_beta   90.00
_cell.angle_gamma   90.00
#
_symmetry.space_group_name_H-M   'P 1'
#
loop_
_entity.id
_entity.type
_entity.pdbx_description
1 polymer ?
#
loop_
_entity_poly.entity_id
_entity_poly.type
_entity_poly.pdbx_seq_one_letter_code
_entity_poly.pdbx_strand_id
1 'polypeptide(L)'
;MSKERDRKIPIQVYLSENEKYVLDEKIKESKMRNISEYIRHLILYGYVYDIDYNGLKEYNYQIAALGRNINMIRERIMKTGNAYEEDLNEIKELMDKIWHTHESMLSKVPLQKL
;
A
#
# COMPACT_ATOMS: atom_id res chain seq x y z
N MET A 1 -3.69 37.69 35.89
CA MET A 1 -2.66 37.95 34.87
C MET A 1 -2.66 36.80 33.88
N SER A 2 -3.02 37.06 32.62
CA SER A 2 -2.95 36.07 31.54
C SER A 2 -1.49 35.70 31.30
N LYS A 3 -1.12 34.44 31.59
CA LYS A 3 0.20 33.90 31.23
C LYS A 3 0.37 34.01 29.71
N GLU A 4 1.42 34.70 29.27
CA GLU A 4 1.76 34.76 27.85
C GLU A 4 2.05 33.35 27.35
N ARG A 5 1.44 32.97 26.22
CA ARG A 5 1.62 31.64 25.63
C ARG A 5 2.94 31.60 24.90
N ASP A 6 3.76 30.58 25.21
CA ASP A 6 4.98 30.27 24.48
C ASP A 6 4.70 29.92 22.99
N ARG A 7 3.60 29.18 22.76
CA ARG A 7 3.16 28.80 21.40
C ARG A 7 2.15 29.81 20.87
N LYS A 8 2.62 30.69 19.97
CA LYS A 8 1.88 31.87 19.45
C LYS A 8 1.11 31.60 18.15
N ILE A 9 1.50 30.58 17.37
CA ILE A 9 0.90 30.30 16.05
C ILE A 9 -0.18 29.22 16.19
N PRO A 10 -1.46 29.53 15.94
CA PRO A 10 -2.52 28.53 15.93
C PRO A 10 -2.56 27.76 14.60
N ILE A 11 -3.08 26.53 14.64
CA ILE A 11 -3.38 25.71 13.45
C ILE A 11 -4.87 25.36 13.52
N GLN A 12 -5.59 25.56 12.43
CA GLN A 12 -6.99 25.18 12.28
C GLN A 12 -7.11 24.07 11.24
N VAL A 13 -7.79 22.98 11.60
CA VAL A 13 -8.03 21.82 10.73
C VAL A 13 -9.50 21.46 10.84
N TYR A 14 -10.16 21.34 9.69
CA TYR A 14 -11.54 20.87 9.61
C TYR A 14 -11.53 19.37 9.38
N LEU A 15 -12.34 18.63 10.15
CA LEU A 15 -12.46 17.18 10.06
C LEU A 15 -13.92 16.80 9.88
N SER A 16 -14.17 15.78 9.07
CA SER A 16 -15.43 15.03 9.08
C SER A 16 -15.60 14.25 10.39
N GLU A 17 -16.81 13.77 10.66
CA GLU A 17 -17.10 12.97 11.86
C GLU A 17 -16.22 11.71 11.94
N ASN A 18 -16.01 11.03 10.81
CA ASN A 18 -15.17 9.84 10.73
C ASN A 18 -13.69 10.15 11.02
N GLU A 19 -13.16 11.24 10.46
CA GLU A 19 -11.77 11.64 10.73
C GLU A 19 -11.58 12.05 12.18
N LYS A 20 -12.59 12.71 12.78
CA LYS A 20 -12.57 13.06 14.20
C LYS A 20 -12.57 11.82 15.09
N TYR A 21 -13.39 10.81 14.76
CA TYR A 21 -13.41 9.53 15.46
C TYR A 21 -12.04 8.84 15.42
N VAL A 22 -11.42 8.76 14.24
CA VAL A 22 -10.08 8.17 14.08
C VAL A 22 -9.02 8.95 14.88
N LEU A 23 -9.09 10.28 14.89
CA LEU A 23 -8.18 11.11 15.66
C LEU A 23 -8.30 10.83 17.17
N ASP A 24 -9.52 10.71 17.69
CA ASP A 24 -9.77 10.49 19.11
C ASP A 24 -9.26 9.14 19.60
N GLU A 25 -9.52 8.07 18.83
CA GLU A 25 -8.99 6.74 19.15
C GLU A 25 -7.45 6.73 19.12
N LYS A 26 -6.83 7.38 18.13
CA LYS A 26 -5.36 7.50 18.07
C LYS A 26 -4.77 8.27 19.25
N ILE A 27 -5.43 9.31 19.73
CA ILE A 27 -4.97 10.06 20.91
C ILE A 27 -5.05 9.17 22.14
N LYS A 28 -6.15 8.46 22.33
CA LYS A 28 -6.36 7.52 23.42
C LYS A 28 -5.29 6.42 23.45
N GLU A 29 -4.97 5.85 22.29
CA GLU A 29 -3.90 4.85 22.17
C GLU A 29 -2.51 5.43 22.44
N SER A 30 -2.24 6.65 21.97
CA SER A 30 -0.94 7.31 22.15
C SER A 30 -0.62 7.71 23.59
N LYS A 31 -1.61 7.67 24.49
CA LYS A 31 -1.53 8.14 25.89
C LYS A 31 -1.14 9.62 26.03
N MET A 32 -1.33 10.42 24.99
CA MET A 32 -1.08 11.86 25.02
C MET A 32 -2.26 12.63 25.62
N ARG A 33 -1.99 13.81 26.16
CA ARG A 33 -2.95 14.53 27.00
C ARG A 33 -4.03 15.25 26.19
N ASN A 34 -3.73 15.63 24.96
CA ASN A 34 -4.65 16.37 24.10
C ASN A 34 -4.25 16.31 22.62
N ILE A 35 -5.20 16.70 21.76
CA ILE A 35 -5.05 16.81 20.31
C ILE A 35 -3.81 17.65 19.94
N SER A 36 -3.58 18.78 20.63
CA SER A 36 -2.45 19.66 20.29
C SER A 36 -1.08 19.04 20.58
N GLU A 37 -0.97 18.19 21.60
CA GLU A 37 0.25 17.42 21.88
C GLU A 37 0.45 16.34 20.82
N TYR A 38 -0.62 15.60 20.50
CA TYR A 38 -0.61 14.56 19.47
C TYR A 38 -0.20 15.09 18.09
N ILE A 39 -0.86 16.16 17.62
CA ILE A 39 -0.56 16.78 16.33
C ILE A 39 0.87 17.33 16.30
N ARG A 40 1.34 17.99 17.37
CA ARG A 40 2.72 18.49 17.42
C ARG A 40 3.74 17.36 17.41
N HIS A 41 3.47 16.27 18.12
CA HIS A 41 4.34 15.10 18.11
C HIS A 41 4.44 14.52 16.69
N LEU A 42 3.32 14.40 15.98
CA LEU A 42 3.32 13.97 14.58
C LEU A 42 4.07 14.93 13.64
N ILE A 43 3.91 16.25 13.81
CA ILE A 43 4.61 17.23 12.97
C ILE A 43 6.13 17.21 13.23
N LEU A 44 6.55 17.05 14.49
CA LEU A 44 7.97 17.14 14.87
C LEU A 44 8.72 15.82 14.71
N TYR A 45 8.06 14.69 14.97
CA TYR A 45 8.69 13.38 15.03
C TYR A 45 8.09 12.38 14.03
N GLY A 46 7.04 12.75 13.30
CA GLY A 46 6.51 11.94 12.22
C GLY A 46 7.52 11.88 11.09
N TYR A 47 7.89 10.67 10.69
CA TYR A 47 8.66 10.45 9.49
C TYR A 47 7.77 10.71 8.28
N VAL A 48 8.18 11.63 7.41
CA VAL A 48 7.57 11.79 6.08
C VAL A 48 8.27 10.80 5.17
N TYR A 49 7.62 9.68 4.89
CA TYR A 49 8.08 8.74 3.88
C TYR A 49 7.54 9.17 2.52
N ASP A 50 8.43 9.48 1.58
CA ASP A 50 8.07 9.46 0.17
C ASP A 50 8.13 8.01 -0.30
N ILE A 51 7.00 7.33 -0.23
CA ILE A 51 6.91 5.93 -0.63
C ILE A 51 6.70 5.91 -2.15
N ASP A 52 7.76 5.58 -2.89
CA ASP A 52 7.67 5.34 -4.31
C ASP A 52 6.90 4.04 -4.60
N TYR A 53 5.62 4.18 -4.95
CA TYR A 53 4.74 3.07 -5.32
C TYR A 53 4.87 2.65 -6.80
N ASN A 54 5.80 3.22 -7.58
CA ASN A 54 5.95 2.85 -8.99
C ASN A 54 6.25 1.35 -9.17
N GLY A 55 7.03 0.76 -8.26
CA GLY A 55 7.30 -0.69 -8.27
C GLY A 55 6.03 -1.54 -8.08
N LEU A 56 5.13 -1.13 -7.18
CA LEU A 56 3.85 -1.81 -6.94
C LEU A 56 2.90 -1.67 -8.13
N LYS A 57 2.91 -0.49 -8.78
CA LYS A 57 2.09 -0.21 -9.96
C LYS A 57 2.52 -1.06 -11.16
N GLU A 58 3.84 -1.17 -11.39
CA GLU A 58 4.42 -2.02 -12.45
C GLU A 58 4.11 -3.50 -12.21
N TYR A 59 4.24 -3.97 -10.97
CA TYR A 59 3.88 -5.33 -10.58
C TYR A 59 2.40 -5.66 -10.87
N ASN A 60 1.48 -4.78 -10.48
CA ASN A 60 0.05 -4.97 -10.74
C ASN A 60 -0.26 -5.00 -12.24
N TYR A 61 0.44 -4.18 -13.04
CA TYR A 61 0.31 -4.18 -14.49
C TYR A 61 0.74 -5.53 -15.10
N GLN A 62 1.89 -6.06 -14.68
CA GLN A 62 2.38 -7.34 -15.16
C GLN A 62 1.46 -8.50 -14.77
N ILE A 63 0.98 -8.56 -13.52
CA ILE A 63 0.01 -9.58 -13.10
C ILE A 63 -1.28 -9.50 -13.92
N ALA A 64 -1.81 -8.30 -14.16
CA ALA A 64 -3.01 -8.14 -14.97
C ALA A 64 -2.79 -8.61 -16.42
N ALA A 65 -1.60 -8.37 -16.99
CA ALA A 65 -1.23 -8.88 -18.32
C ALA A 65 -1.16 -10.41 -18.36
N LEU A 66 -0.58 -11.03 -17.34
CA LEU A 66 -0.45 -12.48 -17.25
C LEU A 66 -1.83 -13.16 -17.05
N GLY A 67 -2.72 -12.57 -16.24
CA GLY A 67 -4.10 -13.04 -16.11
C GLY A 67 -4.88 -12.99 -17.42
N ARG A 68 -4.64 -11.97 -18.27
CA ARG A 68 -5.20 -11.92 -19.63
C ARG A 68 -4.67 -13.06 -20.51
N ASN A 69 -3.37 -13.33 -20.46
CA ASN A 69 -2.76 -14.42 -21.24
C ASN A 69 -3.29 -15.79 -20.81
N ILE A 70 -3.39 -16.06 -19.50
CA ILE A 70 -3.96 -17.32 -18.98
C ILE A 70 -5.42 -17.48 -19.42
N ASN A 71 -6.21 -16.41 -19.38
CA ASN A 71 -7.59 -16.45 -19.89
C ASN A 71 -7.65 -16.75 -21.38
N MET A 72 -6.71 -16.24 -22.18
CA MET A 72 -6.64 -16.53 -23.61
C MET A 72 -6.31 -18.01 -23.88
N ILE A 73 -5.40 -18.60 -23.10
CA ILE A 73 -5.07 -20.03 -23.18
C ILE A 73 -6.29 -20.87 -22.79
N ARG A 74 -7.00 -20.50 -21.71
CA ARG A 74 -8.26 -21.15 -21.31
C ARG A 74 -9.29 -21.15 -22.44
N GLU A 75 -9.52 -20.00 -23.06
CA GLU A 75 -10.47 -19.87 -24.18
C GLU A 75 -10.03 -20.70 -25.40
N ARG A 76 -8.71 -20.82 -25.67
CA ARG A 76 -8.20 -21.70 -26.73
C ARG A 76 -8.50 -23.17 -26.41
N ILE A 77 -8.14 -23.64 -25.22
CA ILE A 77 -8.41 -25.02 -24.75
C ILE A 77 -9.92 -25.34 -24.84
N MET A 78 -10.79 -24.41 -24.42
CA MET A 78 -12.24 -24.58 -24.51
C MET A 78 -12.76 -24.68 -25.95
N LYS A 79 -12.09 -24.04 -26.93
CA LYS A 79 -12.47 -24.09 -28.36
C LYS A 79 -11.92 -25.30 -29.10
N THR A 80 -10.70 -25.76 -28.77
CA THR A 80 -10.07 -26.92 -29.43
C THR A 80 -10.46 -28.26 -28.81
N GLY A 81 -10.98 -28.28 -27.57
CA GLY A 81 -11.38 -29.50 -26.89
C GLY A 81 -10.21 -30.39 -26.43
N ASN A 82 -8.97 -29.96 -26.66
CA ASN A 82 -7.73 -30.60 -26.21
C ASN A 82 -6.85 -29.56 -25.52
N ALA A 83 -6.30 -29.90 -24.36
CA ALA A 83 -5.22 -29.15 -23.73
C ALA A 83 -3.90 -29.73 -24.23
N TYR A 84 -3.19 -28.98 -25.07
CA TYR A 84 -1.90 -29.41 -25.58
C TYR A 84 -0.83 -29.24 -24.50
N GLU A 85 0.20 -30.08 -24.51
CA GLU A 85 1.35 -29.96 -23.60
C GLU A 85 2.04 -28.59 -23.75
N GLU A 86 1.99 -28.01 -24.95
CA GLU A 86 2.44 -26.65 -25.24
C GLU A 86 1.69 -25.59 -24.40
N ASP A 87 0.36 -25.69 -24.28
CA ASP A 87 -0.45 -24.75 -23.49
C ASP A 87 -0.11 -24.86 -21.99
N LEU A 88 0.17 -26.07 -21.50
CA LEU A 88 0.58 -26.32 -20.11
C LEU A 88 1.99 -25.77 -19.83
N ASN A 89 2.91 -25.90 -20.78
CA ASN A 89 4.25 -25.33 -20.67
C ASN A 89 4.21 -23.80 -20.73
N GLU A 90 3.35 -23.21 -21.56
CA GLU A 90 3.14 -21.75 -21.61
C GLU A 90 2.60 -21.23 -20.26
N ILE A 91 1.66 -21.93 -19.63
CA ILE A 91 1.18 -21.58 -18.29
C ILE A 91 2.29 -21.64 -17.25
N LYS A 92 3.15 -22.69 -17.28
CA LYS A 92 4.29 -22.80 -16.35
C LYS A 92 5.28 -21.64 -16.51
N GLU A 93 5.65 -21.28 -17.74
CA GLU A 93 6.53 -20.14 -17.99
C GLU A 93 5.92 -18.81 -17.53
N LEU A 94 4.60 -18.63 -17.69
CA LEU A 94 3.90 -17.46 -17.18
C LEU A 94 3.92 -17.43 -15.65
N MET A 95 3.76 -18.58 -14.98
CA MET A 95 3.86 -18.68 -13.52
C MET A 95 5.28 -18.39 -13.01
N ASP A 96 6.33 -18.87 -13.67
CA ASP A 96 7.71 -18.59 -13.30
C ASP A 96 8.04 -17.09 -13.41
N LYS A 97 7.49 -16.42 -14.44
CA LYS A 97 7.58 -14.95 -14.56
C LYS A 97 6.87 -14.24 -13.40
N ILE A 98 5.70 -14.70 -12.97
CA ILE A 98 5.02 -14.13 -11.79
C ILE A 98 5.90 -14.26 -10.56
N TRP A 99 6.49 -15.44 -10.34
CA TRP A 99 7.34 -15.72 -9.19
C TRP A 99 8.53 -14.76 -9.12
N HIS A 100 9.28 -14.62 -10.22
CA HIS A 100 10.43 -13.71 -10.27
C HIS A 100 10.06 -12.23 -10.12
N THR A 101 8.96 -11.78 -10.73
CA THR A 101 8.48 -10.41 -10.54
C THR A 101 8.06 -10.18 -9.09
N HIS A 102 7.41 -11.16 -8.44
CA HIS A 102 7.03 -11.09 -7.03
C HIS A 102 8.24 -11.04 -6.10
N GLU A 103 9.24 -11.90 -6.29
CA GLU A 103 10.51 -11.88 -5.54
C GLU A 103 11.21 -10.52 -5.66
N SER A 104 11.32 -9.98 -6.88
CA SER A 104 11.96 -8.67 -7.10
C SER A 104 11.17 -7.52 -6.46
N MET A 105 9.86 -7.65 -6.28
CA MET A 105 9.04 -6.65 -5.63
C MET A 105 9.25 -6.71 -4.12
N LEU A 106 9.17 -7.91 -3.53
CA LEU A 106 9.44 -8.14 -2.10
C LEU A 106 10.85 -7.71 -1.68
N SER A 107 11.85 -7.86 -2.55
CA SER A 107 13.21 -7.39 -2.27
C SER A 107 13.35 -5.86 -2.23
N LYS A 108 12.41 -5.14 -2.84
CA LYS A 108 12.40 -3.66 -2.93
C LYS A 108 11.47 -3.02 -1.92
N VAL A 109 10.50 -3.76 -1.39
CA VAL A 109 9.71 -3.29 -0.24
C VAL A 109 10.68 -3.10 0.92
N PRO A 110 10.72 -1.91 1.57
CA PRO A 110 11.51 -1.75 2.77
C PRO A 110 10.99 -2.77 3.78
N LEU A 111 11.79 -3.80 4.06
CA LEU A 111 11.52 -4.77 5.11
C LEU A 111 11.25 -3.97 6.37
N GLN A 112 9.98 -3.89 6.76
CA GLN A 112 9.63 -3.60 8.15
C GLN A 112 10.16 -4.78 8.95
N LYS A 113 11.45 -4.74 9.31
CA LYS A 113 11.91 -5.40 10.52
C LYS A 113 11.15 -4.71 11.65
N LEU A 114 10.03 -5.31 12.03
CA LEU A 114 9.44 -5.14 13.35
C LEU A 114 10.45 -5.67 14.39
#